data_AF-A0A0G0FXF3-F1
#
_entry.id   AF-A0A0G0FXF3-F1
#
_cell.length_a   1.000
_cell.length_b   1.000
_cell.length_c   1.000
_cell.angle_alpha   90.00
_cell.angle_beta   90.00
_cell.angle_gamma   90.00
#
_symmetry.space_group_name_H-M   'P 1'
#
loop_
_entity.id
_entity.type
_entity.pdbx_description
1 polymer ?
#
loop_
_entity_poly.entity_id
_entity_poly.type
_entity_poly.pdbx_seq_one_letter_code
_entity_poly.pdbx_strand_id
1 'polypeptide(L)'
;MLNALNSISPQSGAKPDNLTNLKFFSAKGCEKCGHLGYKGRIGLYEILTMNQKIEKIILSANISEYDIEKIAIEEGMVTMLQDGILKALDGITSLDEVLEKTRE
;
A
#
# COMPACT_ATOMS: atom_id res chain seq x y z
N MET A 1 -1.67 5.52 9.31
CA MET A 1 -1.44 6.26 8.06
C MET A 1 -0.04 6.86 8.00
N LEU A 2 0.33 7.87 8.80
CA LEU A 2 1.67 8.49 8.72
C LEU A 2 2.80 7.48 8.98
N ASN A 3 2.61 6.60 9.95
CA ASN A 3 3.56 5.51 10.23
C ASN A 3 3.73 4.56 9.02
N ALA A 4 2.65 4.26 8.30
CA ALA A 4 2.69 3.39 7.13
C ALA A 4 3.43 4.05 5.97
N LEU A 5 3.24 5.35 5.74
CA LEU A 5 3.99 6.09 4.72
C LEU A 5 5.47 6.26 5.10
N ASN A 6 5.76 6.50 6.38
CA ASN A 6 7.14 6.63 6.88
C ASN A 6 7.92 5.31 6.85
N SER A 7 7.24 4.17 6.81
CA SER A 7 7.86 2.84 6.73
C SER A 7 8.08 2.34 5.31
N ILE A 8 7.74 3.14 4.28
CA ILE A 8 8.05 2.80 2.89
C ILE A 8 9.56 2.88 2.68
N SER A 9 10.18 1.78 2.25
CA SER A 9 11.61 1.76 1.97
C SER A 9 11.95 2.66 0.78
N PRO A 10 13.05 3.45 0.84
CA PRO A 10 13.54 4.22 -0.30
C PRO A 10 13.84 3.37 -1.55
N GLN A 11 14.08 2.06 -1.37
CA GLN A 11 14.34 1.12 -2.47
C GLN A 11 13.10 0.82 -3.32
N SER A 12 11.90 1.06 -2.78
CA SER A 12 10.63 0.84 -3.49
C SER A 12 10.45 1.76 -4.70
N GLY A 13 11.18 2.88 -4.75
CA GLY A 13 10.95 3.93 -5.74
C GLY A 13 9.68 4.75 -5.51
N ALA A 14 8.81 4.36 -4.57
CA ALA A 14 7.64 5.13 -4.18
C ALA A 14 8.06 6.36 -3.38
N LYS A 15 7.72 7.54 -3.89
CA LYS A 15 7.99 8.83 -3.25
C LYS A 15 6.66 9.52 -2.98
N PRO A 16 6.10 9.44 -1.77
CA PRO A 16 4.93 10.22 -1.44
C PRO A 16 5.30 11.71 -1.49
N ASP A 17 4.64 12.46 -2.37
CA ASP A 17 4.83 13.90 -2.46
C ASP A 17 4.33 14.58 -1.18
N ASN A 18 5.21 15.34 -0.54
CA ASN A 18 4.95 16.20 0.62
C ASN A 18 4.13 15.55 1.77
N LEU A 19 4.84 14.82 2.64
CA LEU A 19 4.28 14.22 3.86
C LEU A 19 3.76 15.21 4.91
N THR A 20 4.00 16.52 4.74
CA THR A 20 3.54 17.55 5.69
C THR A 20 2.15 18.10 5.38
N ASN A 21 1.62 17.87 4.16
CA ASN A 21 0.32 18.37 3.75
C ASN A 21 -0.45 17.33 2.92
N LEU A 22 -0.91 16.28 3.59
CA LEU A 22 -1.67 15.19 2.96
C LEU A 22 -3.09 15.65 2.63
N LYS A 23 -3.50 15.45 1.37
CA LYS A 23 -4.86 15.72 0.89
C LYS A 23 -5.50 14.44 0.39
N PHE A 24 -6.72 14.18 0.84
CA PHE A 24 -7.51 13.02 0.42
C PHE A 24 -8.83 13.48 -0.18
N PHE A 25 -9.36 12.65 -1.08
CA PHE A 25 -10.65 12.86 -1.71
C PHE A 25 -11.67 11.88 -1.13
N SER A 26 -12.91 12.35 -1.02
CA SER A 26 -14.04 11.53 -0.61
C SER A 26 -15.04 11.38 -1.75
N ALA A 27 -15.68 10.21 -1.80
CA ALA A 27 -16.65 9.89 -2.82
C ALA A 27 -17.91 10.76 -2.66
N LYS A 28 -18.33 11.39 -3.77
CA LYS A 28 -19.60 12.12 -3.86
C LYS A 28 -20.47 11.49 -4.93
N GLY A 29 -21.66 11.05 -4.54
CA GLY A 29 -22.64 10.46 -5.46
C GLY A 29 -23.13 11.46 -6.51
N CYS A 30 -23.29 10.99 -7.74
CA CYS A 30 -23.97 11.71 -8.82
C CYS A 30 -24.64 10.71 -9.78
N GLU A 31 -25.50 11.20 -10.66
CA GLU A 31 -26.17 10.40 -11.71
C GLU A 31 -25.20 9.53 -12.51
N LYS A 32 -24.01 10.05 -12.87
CA LYS A 32 -23.03 9.34 -13.70
C LYS A 32 -22.38 8.12 -13.02
N CYS A 33 -22.43 8.06 -11.70
CA CYS A 33 -21.93 6.94 -10.91
C CYS A 33 -23.07 6.19 -10.18
N GLY A 34 -24.34 6.41 -10.57
CA GLY A 34 -25.48 5.78 -9.91
C GLY A 34 -25.60 6.17 -8.44
N HIS A 35 -25.19 7.39 -8.09
CA HIS A 35 -25.15 7.91 -6.72
C HIS A 35 -24.21 7.17 -5.75
N LEU A 36 -23.34 6.27 -6.24
CA LEU A 36 -22.39 5.51 -5.41
C LEU A 36 -21.16 6.33 -5.00
N GLY A 37 -20.76 7.30 -5.84
CA GLY A 37 -19.55 8.09 -5.64
C GLY A 37 -18.25 7.45 -6.16
N TYR A 38 -18.35 6.23 -6.71
CA TYR A 38 -17.24 5.50 -7.34
C TYR A 38 -17.64 5.02 -8.74
N LYS A 39 -16.66 4.85 -9.63
CA LYS A 39 -16.88 4.26 -10.96
C LYS A 39 -15.67 3.48 -11.42
N GLY A 40 -15.85 2.18 -11.68
CA GLY A 40 -14.74 1.27 -11.96
C GLY A 40 -14.09 0.76 -10.68
N ARG A 41 -12.96 0.06 -10.82
CA ARG A 41 -12.16 -0.52 -9.73
C ARG A 41 -10.69 -0.47 -10.14
N ILE A 42 -9.80 -0.41 -9.15
CA ILE A 42 -8.35 -0.53 -9.32
C ILE A 42 -7.82 -1.60 -8.37
N GLY A 43 -6.75 -2.29 -8.76
CA GLY A 43 -6.05 -3.21 -7.87
C GLY A 43 -5.16 -2.47 -6.88
N LEU A 44 -5.10 -2.95 -5.65
CA LEU A 44 -4.00 -2.67 -4.74
C LEU A 44 -3.00 -3.82 -4.82
N TYR A 45 -1.71 -3.52 -4.83
CA TYR A 45 -0.66 -4.49 -5.09
C TYR A 45 0.34 -4.53 -3.94
N GLU A 46 0.69 -5.75 -3.55
CA GLU A 46 1.81 -6.06 -2.67
C GLU A 46 2.62 -7.14 -3.37
N ILE A 47 3.88 -6.84 -3.67
CA ILE A 47 4.71 -7.68 -4.53
C ILE A 47 5.96 -8.11 -3.77
N LEU A 48 5.94 -9.33 -3.24
CA LEU A 48 7.11 -9.98 -2.69
C LEU A 48 8.03 -10.46 -3.81
N THR A 49 9.13 -9.74 -4.04
CA THR A 49 10.11 -10.14 -5.06
C THR A 49 11.06 -11.18 -4.49
N MET A 50 11.16 -12.34 -5.14
CA MET A 50 12.16 -13.35 -4.78
C MET A 50 13.56 -12.86 -5.12
N ASN A 51 14.36 -12.64 -4.07
CA ASN A 51 15.77 -12.30 -4.17
C ASN A 51 16.62 -13.24 -3.30
N GLN A 52 17.95 -13.09 -3.35
CA GLN A 52 18.87 -13.96 -2.61
C GLN A 52 18.68 -13.88 -1.08
N LYS A 53 18.20 -12.75 -0.53
CA LYS A 53 17.96 -12.62 0.91
C LYS A 53 16.73 -13.41 1.34
N ILE A 54 15.64 -13.27 0.58
CA ILE A 54 14.39 -14.02 0.79
C ILE A 54 14.63 -15.53 0.58
N GLU A 55 15.37 -15.93 -0.45
CA GLU A 55 15.73 -17.34 -0.68
C GLU A 55 16.50 -17.93 0.51
N LYS A 56 17.53 -17.23 1.00
CA LYS A 56 18.34 -17.68 2.13
C LYS A 56 17.50 -17.85 3.40
N ILE A 57 16.56 -16.94 3.66
CA ILE A 57 15.79 -16.97 4.90
C ILE A 57 14.69 -18.03 4.88
N ILE A 58 14.12 -18.34 3.70
CA ILE A 58 13.20 -19.47 3.54
C ILE A 58 13.91 -20.79 3.90
N LEU A 59 15.21 -20.91 3.60
CA LEU A 59 16.00 -22.10 3.87
C LEU A 59 16.48 -22.22 5.33
N SER A 60 16.43 -21.16 6.15
CA SER A 60 17.13 -21.14 7.46
C SER A 60 16.46 -21.91 8.61
N ALA A 61 15.29 -22.54 8.39
CA ALA A 61 14.46 -23.22 9.40
C ALA A 61 14.01 -22.29 10.56
N ASN A 62 12.77 -22.44 11.03
CA ASN A 62 12.15 -21.59 12.07
C ASN A 62 12.00 -20.10 11.69
N ILE A 63 11.52 -19.84 10.46
CA ILE A 63 11.21 -18.47 10.02
C ILE A 63 9.74 -18.14 10.27
N SER A 64 9.44 -16.91 10.68
CA SER A 64 8.07 -16.39 10.75
C SER A 64 7.72 -15.55 9.52
N GLU A 65 6.43 -15.37 9.27
CA GLU A 65 5.94 -14.46 8.23
C GLU A 65 6.44 -13.02 8.46
N TYR A 66 6.46 -12.57 9.72
CA TYR A 66 6.96 -11.25 10.12
C TYR A 66 8.42 -11.01 9.72
N ASP A 67 9.27 -12.03 9.84
CA ASP A 67 10.68 -11.93 9.46
C ASP A 67 10.84 -11.78 7.94
N ILE A 68 10.00 -12.47 7.16
CA ILE A 68 9.99 -12.37 5.70
C ILE A 68 9.49 -10.99 5.28
N GLU A 69 8.37 -10.54 5.85
CA GLU A 69 7.76 -9.24 5.57
C GLU A 69 8.75 -8.10 5.84
N LYS A 70 9.44 -8.14 6.99
CA LYS A 70 10.44 -7.13 7.33
C LYS A 70 11.53 -7.02 6.27
N ILE A 71 12.10 -8.14 5.82
CA ILE A 71 13.15 -8.13 4.79
C ILE A 71 12.58 -7.66 3.46
N ALA A 72 11.37 -8.08 3.11
CA ALA A 72 10.73 -7.67 1.88
C ALA A 72 10.52 -6.16 1.84
N ILE A 73 10.03 -5.56 2.93
CA ILE A 73 9.87 -4.11 3.06
C ILE A 73 11.23 -3.41 2.96
N GLU A 74 12.26 -3.89 3.67
CA GLU A 74 13.61 -3.33 3.58
C GLU A 74 14.13 -3.32 2.12
N GLU A 75 13.87 -4.40 1.38
CA GLU A 75 14.24 -4.58 -0.04
C GLU A 75 13.30 -3.87 -1.04
N GLY A 76 12.37 -3.04 -0.55
CA GLY A 76 11.55 -2.17 -1.39
C GLY A 76 10.13 -2.67 -1.67
N MET A 77 9.66 -3.72 -1.02
CA MET A 77 8.25 -4.09 -1.07
C MET A 77 7.39 -2.96 -0.46
N VAL A 78 6.35 -2.59 -1.20
CA VAL A 78 5.28 -1.69 -0.72
C VAL A 78 4.12 -2.57 -0.30
N THR A 79 3.64 -2.38 0.93
CA THR A 79 2.50 -3.16 1.43
C THR A 79 1.20 -2.73 0.76
N MET A 80 0.18 -3.59 0.79
CA MET A 80 -1.11 -3.29 0.18
C MET A 80 -1.75 -2.02 0.76
N LEU A 81 -1.61 -1.82 2.08
CA LEU A 81 -2.06 -0.60 2.76
C LEU A 81 -1.28 0.64 2.27
N GLN A 82 0.04 0.52 2.11
CA GLN A 82 0.87 1.64 1.63
C GLN A 82 0.49 2.03 0.20
N ASP A 83 0.36 1.06 -0.71
CA ASP A 83 -0.08 1.28 -2.10
C ASP A 83 -1.48 1.92 -2.16
N GLY A 84 -2.40 1.45 -1.32
CA GLY A 84 -3.72 2.06 -1.16
C GLY A 84 -3.65 3.52 -0.71
N ILE A 85 -2.87 3.83 0.32
CA ILE A 85 -2.73 5.22 0.81
C ILE A 85 -2.11 6.11 -0.28
N LEU A 86 -1.11 5.64 -1.02
CA LEU A 86 -0.50 6.38 -2.13
C LEU A 86 -1.54 6.71 -3.20
N LYS A 87 -2.32 5.72 -3.65
CA LYS A 87 -3.42 5.93 -4.62
C LYS A 87 -4.53 6.86 -4.10
N ALA A 88 -4.78 6.84 -2.79
CA ALA A 88 -5.74 7.74 -2.16
C ALA A 88 -5.24 9.19 -2.12
N LEU A 89 -3.92 9.40 -1.92
CA LEU A 89 -3.28 10.71 -2.03
C LEU A 89 -3.35 11.25 -3.46
N ASP A 90 -3.19 10.37 -4.46
CA ASP A 90 -3.32 10.72 -5.88
C ASP A 90 -4.79 10.92 -6.32
N GLY A 91 -5.75 10.72 -5.42
CA GLY A 91 -7.19 10.89 -5.68
C GLY A 91 -7.80 9.80 -6.56
N ILE A 92 -7.14 8.65 -6.71
CA ILE A 92 -7.60 7.51 -7.52
C ILE A 92 -8.66 6.69 -6.76
N THR A 93 -8.52 6.57 -5.43
CA THR A 93 -9.48 5.93 -4.53
C THR A 93 -9.68 6.79 -3.28
N SER A 94 -10.60 6.41 -2.40
CA SER A 94 -10.80 7.08 -1.11
C SER A 94 -9.98 6.39 -0.01
N LEU A 95 -9.61 7.15 1.02
CA LEU A 95 -8.95 6.57 2.19
C LEU A 95 -9.87 5.56 2.91
N ASP A 96 -11.18 5.81 2.90
CA ASP A 96 -12.17 4.91 3.52
C ASP A 96 -12.20 3.55 2.83
N GLU A 97 -12.17 3.52 1.49
CA GLU A 97 -12.15 2.28 0.72
C GLU A 97 -10.86 1.48 0.99
N VAL A 98 -9.71 2.16 1.04
CA VAL A 98 -8.44 1.53 1.38
C VAL A 98 -8.50 0.89 2.77
N LEU A 99 -8.89 1.66 3.79
CA LEU A 99 -8.95 1.17 5.17
C LEU A 99 -10.01 0.07 5.38
N GLU A 100 -11.01 -0.03 4.51
CA GLU A 100 -11.98 -1.13 4.56
C GLU A 100 -11.41 -2.41 3.91
N LYS A 101 -10.67 -2.27 2.80
CA LYS A 101 -10.19 -3.43 2.02
C LYS A 101 -8.83 -3.97 2.43
N THR A 102 -8.04 -3.22 3.19
CA THR A 102 -6.69 -3.62 3.63
C THR A 102 -6.59 -3.85 5.14
N ARG A 103 -7.70 -3.96 5.87
CA ARG A 103 -7.67 -4.40 7.27
C ARG A 103 -7.44 -5.91 7.31
N GLU A 104 -6.40 -6.31 8.03
CA GLU A 104 -6.20 -7.67 8.54
C GLU A 104 -7.09 -7.92 9.77
#